data_AF-A0A699U8E2-F1
#
_entry.id   AF-A0A699U8E2-F1
#
_cell.length_a   1.000
_cell.length_b   1.000
_cell.length_c   1.000
_cell.angle_alpha   90.00
_cell.angle_beta   90.00
_cell.angle_gamma   90.00
#
_symmetry.space_group_name_H-M   'P 1'
#
loop_
_entity.id
_entity.type
_entity.pdbx_description
1 polymer ?
#
loop_
_entity_poly.entity_id
_entity_poly.type
_entity_poly.pdbx_seq_one_letter_code
_entity_poly.pdbx_strand_id
1 'polypeptide(L)'
;MRLQRFGLTREEHKRSETFAKWLLEVGDGNIGEPEEEDQDSSWITIPPKYLVDNNETNLSKLINFIYDDTTLKTPTTCSLQEKAIVCPKNATADDVNAKILSNIEGRSKIYLSNNEAILMGSETELLYPTDYLNTITFLGFPPHDWS
;
A
#
# COMPACT_ATOMS: atom_id res chain seq x y z
N MET A 1 -1.57 -12.96 11.33
CA MET A 1 -1.89 -13.79 10.14
C MET A 1 -3.41 -13.85 10.01
N ARG A 2 -4.00 -13.57 8.82
CA ARG A 2 -5.46 -13.42 8.56
C ARG A 2 -6.36 -14.62 8.94
N LEU A 3 -5.80 -15.70 9.48
CA LEU A 3 -6.48 -16.97 9.78
C LEU A 3 -7.36 -16.93 11.04
N GLN A 4 -7.29 -15.90 11.87
CA GLN A 4 -8.05 -15.80 13.13
C GLN A 4 -9.14 -14.73 13.09
N ARG A 5 -9.79 -14.52 11.95
CA ARG A 5 -10.96 -13.65 11.89
C ARG A 5 -12.17 -14.41 12.45
N PHE A 6 -12.69 -13.97 13.60
CA PHE A 6 -13.88 -14.57 14.21
C PHE A 6 -15.12 -14.34 13.33
N GLY A 7 -16.00 -15.34 13.21
CA GLY A 7 -17.25 -15.24 12.44
C GLY A 7 -17.18 -15.70 10.97
N LEU A 8 -16.09 -16.35 10.54
CA LEU A 8 -16.01 -16.96 9.20
C LEU A 8 -16.91 -18.19 9.07
N THR A 9 -17.57 -18.31 7.91
CA THR A 9 -18.27 -19.54 7.53
C THR A 9 -17.28 -20.67 7.26
N ARG A 10 -17.76 -21.92 7.28
CA ARG A 10 -16.94 -23.11 6.96
C ARG A 10 -16.28 -23.01 5.57
N GLU A 11 -17.01 -22.45 4.60
CA GLU A 11 -16.50 -22.27 3.24
C GLU A 11 -15.40 -21.20 3.16
N GLU A 12 -15.55 -20.09 3.87
CA GLU A 12 -14.50 -19.06 3.93
C GLU A 12 -13.24 -19.57 4.64
N HIS A 13 -13.41 -20.37 5.70
CA HIS A 13 -12.29 -21.03 6.36
C HIS A 13 -11.52 -21.94 5.39
N LYS A 14 -12.24 -22.79 4.66
CA LYS A 14 -11.66 -23.69 3.66
C LYS A 14 -10.95 -22.94 2.53
N ARG A 15 -11.54 -21.82 2.07
CA ARG A 15 -10.90 -20.94 1.07
C ARG A 15 -9.61 -20.33 1.60
N SER A 16 -9.62 -19.88 2.85
CA SER A 16 -8.45 -19.30 3.52
C SER A 16 -7.32 -20.32 3.69
N GLU A 17 -7.64 -21.54 4.14
CA GLU A 17 -6.68 -22.66 4.20
C GLU A 17 -6.11 -23.01 2.83
N THR A 18 -6.95 -23.05 1.80
CA THR A 18 -6.51 -23.34 0.43
C THR A 18 -5.54 -22.28 -0.09
N PHE A 19 -5.82 -21.00 0.17
CA PHE A 19 -4.92 -19.90 -0.18
C PHE A 19 -3.62 -19.95 0.61
N ALA A 20 -3.68 -20.18 1.93
CA ALA A 20 -2.50 -20.29 2.78
C ALA A 20 -1.60 -21.45 2.34
N LYS A 21 -2.19 -22.61 2.01
CA LYS A 21 -1.45 -23.74 1.47
C LYS A 21 -0.77 -23.38 0.14
N TRP A 22 -1.50 -22.78 -0.80
CA TRP A 22 -0.90 -22.36 -2.07
C TRP A 22 0.26 -21.36 -1.87
N LEU A 23 0.10 -20.40 -0.95
CA LEU A 23 1.14 -19.43 -0.64
C LEU A 23 2.39 -20.08 -0.01
N LEU A 24 2.21 -21.10 0.83
CA LEU A 24 3.32 -21.88 1.39
C LEU A 24 4.07 -22.65 0.30
N GLU A 25 3.35 -23.33 -0.59
CA GLU A 25 3.97 -24.08 -1.70
C GLU A 25 4.77 -23.16 -2.65
N VAL A 26 4.34 -21.90 -2.81
CA VAL A 26 5.13 -20.86 -3.51
C VAL A 26 6.38 -20.49 -2.72
N GLY A 27 6.26 -20.25 -1.41
CA GLY A 27 7.39 -19.90 -0.54
C GLY A 27 8.42 -21.01 -0.37
N ASP A 28 8.00 -22.27 -0.44
CA ASP A 28 8.85 -23.46 -0.37
C ASP A 28 9.52 -23.80 -1.72
N GLY A 29 9.14 -23.10 -2.80
CA GLY A 29 9.67 -23.35 -4.15
C GLY A 29 9.09 -24.60 -4.83
N ASN A 30 8.01 -25.18 -4.30
CA ASN A 30 7.33 -26.32 -4.92
C ASN A 30 6.46 -25.92 -6.12
N ILE A 31 6.11 -24.63 -6.23
CA ILE A 31 5.34 -24.05 -7.33
C ILE A 31 6.19 -22.99 -8.03
N GLY A 32 6.40 -23.17 -9.32
CA GLY A 32 7.09 -22.23 -10.20
C GLY A 32 7.80 -22.94 -11.34
N GLU A 33 8.06 -22.23 -12.41
CA GLU A 33 8.91 -22.70 -13.51
C GLU A 33 10.26 -21.99 -13.41
N PRO A 34 11.38 -22.73 -13.27
CA PRO A 34 12.70 -22.10 -13.10
C PRO A 34 13.06 -21.28 -14.34
N GLU A 35 13.70 -20.15 -14.11
CA GLU A 35 14.20 -19.31 -15.20
C GLU A 35 15.46 -19.94 -15.82
N GLU A 36 15.60 -19.87 -17.16
CA GLU A 36 16.72 -20.52 -17.86
C GLU A 36 18.07 -19.86 -17.55
N GLU A 37 18.07 -18.55 -17.30
CA GLU A 37 19.27 -17.74 -17.10
C GLU A 37 19.63 -17.52 -15.62
N ASP A 38 18.66 -17.67 -14.71
CA ASP A 38 18.83 -17.47 -13.27
C ASP A 38 18.22 -18.64 -12.48
N GLN A 39 19.09 -19.48 -11.92
CA GLN A 39 18.67 -20.67 -11.16
C GLN A 39 18.01 -20.34 -9.82
N ASP A 40 18.15 -19.10 -9.35
CA ASP A 40 17.54 -18.63 -8.10
C ASP A 40 16.17 -17.95 -8.31
N SER A 41 15.73 -17.84 -9.57
CA SER A 41 14.45 -17.21 -9.96
C SER A 41 13.48 -18.22 -10.56
N SER A 42 12.18 -18.01 -10.31
CA SER A 42 11.11 -18.86 -10.83
C SER A 42 9.86 -18.06 -11.20
N TRP A 43 9.27 -18.39 -12.34
CA TRP A 43 8.01 -17.84 -12.80
C TRP A 43 6.84 -18.53 -12.10
N ILE A 44 6.00 -17.74 -11.42
CA ILE A 44 4.77 -18.25 -10.81
C ILE A 44 3.55 -17.75 -11.58
N THR A 45 2.61 -18.65 -11.85
CA THR A 45 1.29 -18.26 -12.37
C THR A 45 0.31 -18.11 -11.21
N ILE A 46 -0.17 -16.90 -10.97
CA ILE A 46 -1.17 -16.64 -9.93
C ILE A 46 -2.54 -17.15 -10.42
N PRO A 47 -3.22 -18.04 -9.68
CA PRO A 47 -4.56 -18.52 -10.03
C PRO A 47 -5.56 -17.37 -10.22
N PRO A 48 -6.42 -17.38 -11.26
CA PRO A 48 -7.38 -16.30 -11.53
C PRO A 48 -8.31 -15.96 -10.36
N LYS A 49 -8.65 -16.95 -9.52
CA LYS A 49 -9.46 -16.76 -8.30
C LYS A 49 -8.82 -15.86 -7.24
N TYR A 50 -7.51 -15.60 -7.33
CA TYR A 50 -6.76 -14.70 -6.45
C TYR A 50 -6.45 -13.36 -7.11
N LEU A 51 -6.75 -13.23 -8.41
CA LEU A 51 -6.60 -11.99 -9.14
C LEU A 51 -7.83 -11.11 -8.96
N VAL A 52 -7.58 -9.81 -8.94
CA VAL A 52 -8.59 -8.78 -9.07
C VAL A 52 -8.32 -8.10 -10.40
N ASP A 53 -9.28 -8.15 -11.34
CA ASP A 53 -9.02 -7.56 -12.66
C ASP A 53 -8.72 -6.07 -12.55
N ASN A 54 -7.78 -5.59 -13.36
CA ASN A 54 -7.36 -4.21 -13.39
C ASN A 54 -8.41 -3.31 -14.06
N ASN A 55 -9.50 -3.03 -13.36
CA ASN A 55 -10.48 -2.02 -13.75
C ASN A 55 -10.88 -1.17 -12.53
N GLU A 56 -11.25 0.09 -12.79
CA GLU A 56 -11.63 1.07 -11.75
C GLU A 56 -12.71 0.53 -10.80
N THR A 57 -13.67 -0.24 -11.34
CA THR A 57 -14.75 -0.83 -10.56
C THR A 57 -14.24 -1.86 -9.56
N ASN A 58 -13.28 -2.69 -9.95
CA ASN A 58 -12.72 -3.74 -9.11
C ASN A 58 -11.74 -3.19 -8.07
N LEU A 59 -10.97 -2.15 -8.40
CA LEU A 59 -10.18 -1.43 -7.40
C LEU A 59 -11.09 -0.81 -6.33
N SER A 60 -12.19 -0.17 -6.76
CA SER A 60 -13.19 0.38 -5.83
C SER A 60 -13.84 -0.71 -4.96
N LYS A 61 -14.12 -1.90 -5.52
CA LYS A 61 -14.61 -3.05 -4.75
C LYS A 61 -13.57 -3.55 -3.74
N LEU A 62 -12.29 -3.59 -4.10
CA LEU A 62 -11.20 -3.96 -3.18
C LEU A 62 -11.09 -2.96 -2.03
N ILE A 63 -11.14 -1.66 -2.35
CA ILE A 63 -11.15 -0.59 -1.34
C ILE A 63 -12.34 -0.79 -0.41
N ASN A 64 -13.57 -0.95 -0.93
CA ASN A 64 -14.77 -1.12 -0.11
C ASN A 64 -14.78 -2.43 0.69
N PHE A 65 -14.08 -3.46 0.23
CA PHE A 65 -13.92 -4.71 0.98
C PHE A 65 -13.05 -4.53 2.23
N ILE A 66 -12.03 -3.66 2.16
CA ILE A 66 -11.13 -3.36 3.29
C ILE A 66 -11.68 -2.21 4.14
N TYR A 67 -11.96 -1.08 3.50
CA TYR A 67 -12.57 0.12 4.06
C TYR A 67 -14.05 0.14 3.71
N ASP A 68 -14.85 -0.54 4.53
CA ASP A 68 -16.30 -0.58 4.37
C ASP A 68 -16.94 0.81 4.55
N ASP A 69 -18.19 0.96 4.09
CA ASP A 69 -18.95 2.21 4.12
C ASP A 69 -18.92 2.89 5.50
N THR A 70 -18.98 2.12 6.58
CA THR A 70 -18.97 2.68 7.95
C THR A 70 -17.65 3.41 8.25
N THR A 71 -16.54 2.83 7.79
CA THR A 71 -15.19 3.39 7.94
C THR A 71 -15.00 4.60 7.04
N LEU A 72 -15.48 4.57 5.80
CA LEU A 72 -15.29 5.68 4.86
C LEU A 72 -16.16 6.89 5.20
N LYS A 73 -17.39 6.68 5.69
CA LYS A 73 -18.30 7.76 6.10
C LYS A 73 -17.95 8.37 7.45
N THR A 74 -17.39 7.56 8.35
CA THR A 74 -17.08 7.97 9.74
C THR A 74 -15.74 7.39 10.17
N PRO A 75 -14.63 7.85 9.58
CA PRO A 75 -13.31 7.32 9.90
C PRO A 75 -12.91 7.68 11.34
N THR A 76 -12.55 6.67 12.12
CA THR A 76 -11.92 6.81 13.44
C THR A 76 -10.50 6.25 13.39
N THR A 77 -9.64 6.70 14.30
CA THR A 77 -8.28 6.15 14.44
C THR A 77 -8.31 4.64 14.67
N CYS A 78 -9.21 4.16 15.55
CA CYS A 78 -9.39 2.73 15.83
C CYS A 78 -9.84 1.94 14.60
N SER A 79 -10.75 2.46 13.78
CA SER A 79 -11.22 1.74 12.59
C SER A 79 -10.19 1.70 11.46
N LEU A 80 -9.35 2.74 11.35
CA LEU A 80 -8.36 2.86 10.29
C LEU A 80 -7.09 2.05 10.58
N GLN A 81 -6.62 2.01 11.84
CA GLN A 81 -5.36 1.34 12.19
C GLN A 81 -5.37 -0.19 11.94
N GLU A 82 -6.55 -0.80 11.90
CA GLU A 82 -6.71 -2.24 11.66
C GLU A 82 -6.71 -2.62 10.17
N LYS A 83 -6.61 -1.62 9.28
CA LYS A 83 -6.84 -1.75 7.84
C LYS A 83 -5.61 -1.28 7.07
N ALA A 84 -5.20 -2.07 6.08
CA ALA A 84 -4.09 -1.72 5.21
C ALA A 84 -4.27 -2.36 3.82
N ILE A 85 -3.86 -1.62 2.80
CA ILE A 85 -3.63 -2.12 1.44
C ILE A 85 -2.14 -1.89 1.17
N VAL A 86 -1.41 -2.98 0.94
CA VAL A 86 0.04 -2.94 0.72
C VAL A 86 0.30 -3.01 -0.77
N CYS A 87 1.07 -2.07 -1.31
CA CYS A 87 1.46 -2.02 -2.71
C CYS A 87 2.97 -2.26 -2.85
N PRO A 88 3.44 -2.92 -3.92
CA PRO A 88 4.87 -3.10 -4.17
C PRO A 88 5.62 -1.78 -4.45
N LYS A 89 4.93 -0.78 -5.00
CA LYS A 89 5.51 0.53 -5.38
C LYS A 89 4.78 1.66 -4.67
N ASN A 90 5.53 2.68 -4.25
CA ASN A 90 4.98 3.88 -3.61
C ASN A 90 3.98 4.61 -4.52
N ALA A 91 4.29 4.79 -5.81
CA ALA A 91 3.38 5.44 -6.75
C ALA A 91 1.99 4.77 -6.79
N THR A 92 1.94 3.43 -6.79
CA THR A 92 0.68 2.68 -6.73
C THR A 92 -0.01 2.85 -5.38
N ALA A 93 0.75 2.93 -4.27
CA ALA A 93 0.18 3.23 -2.97
C ALA A 93 -0.42 4.64 -2.92
N ASP A 94 0.23 5.63 -3.54
CA ASP A 94 -0.23 7.01 -3.61
C ASP A 94 -1.55 7.12 -4.41
N ASP A 95 -1.64 6.44 -5.56
CA ASP A 95 -2.88 6.37 -6.35
C ASP A 95 -4.05 5.77 -5.54
N VAL A 96 -3.79 4.67 -4.81
CA VAL A 96 -4.79 4.02 -3.96
C VAL A 96 -5.18 4.92 -2.78
N ASN A 97 -4.21 5.57 -2.14
CA ASN A 97 -4.44 6.48 -1.02
C ASN A 97 -5.28 7.69 -1.48
N ALA A 98 -4.97 8.29 -2.62
CA ALA A 98 -5.74 9.38 -3.20
C ALA A 98 -7.19 8.97 -3.47
N LYS A 99 -7.41 7.75 -4.01
CA LYS A 99 -8.75 7.20 -4.24
C LYS A 99 -9.52 7.05 -2.92
N ILE A 100 -8.91 6.47 -1.89
CA ILE A 100 -9.53 6.30 -0.57
C ILE A 100 -9.90 7.66 0.03
N LEU A 101 -8.96 8.62 0.03
CA LEU A 101 -9.19 9.96 0.55
C LEU A 101 -10.31 10.69 -0.19
N SER A 102 -10.43 10.50 -1.50
CA SER A 102 -11.53 11.09 -2.30
C SER A 102 -12.92 10.55 -1.95
N ASN A 103 -13.00 9.35 -1.34
CA ASN A 103 -14.25 8.73 -0.91
C ASN A 103 -14.63 9.08 0.54
N ILE A 104 -13.73 9.71 1.32
CA ILE A 104 -14.01 10.08 2.70
C ILE A 104 -14.81 11.39 2.71
N GLU A 105 -15.98 11.35 3.33
CA GLU A 105 -16.79 12.54 3.55
C GLU A 105 -16.17 13.40 4.67
N GLY A 106 -15.71 14.61 4.35
CA GLY A 106 -15.09 15.47 5.35
C GLY A 106 -14.38 16.69 4.77
N ARG A 107 -13.68 17.43 5.65
CA ARG A 107 -12.80 18.51 5.23
C ARG A 107 -11.41 17.96 4.98
N SER A 108 -10.91 18.13 3.77
CA SER A 108 -9.50 17.92 3.47
C SER A 108 -8.66 19.03 4.11
N LYS A 109 -7.49 18.68 4.61
CA LYS A 109 -6.49 19.64 5.06
C LYS A 109 -5.15 19.25 4.46
N ILE A 110 -4.49 20.23 3.86
CA ILE A 110 -3.13 20.09 3.34
C ILE A 110 -2.19 20.63 4.41
N TYR A 111 -1.16 19.85 4.72
CA TYR A 111 -0.07 20.26 5.60
C TYR A 111 1.16 20.46 4.73
N LEU A 112 1.62 21.71 4.64
CA LEU A 112 2.81 22.04 3.87
C LEU A 112 4.05 21.77 4.71
N SER A 113 5.05 21.12 4.12
CA SER A 113 6.36 20.97 4.71
C SER A 113 7.11 22.29 4.68
N ASN A 114 7.90 22.53 5.71
CA ASN A 114 8.86 23.63 5.78
C ASN A 114 10.24 23.01 6.00
N ASN A 115 11.09 23.09 4.97
CA ASN A 115 12.44 22.53 5.03
C ASN A 115 13.45 23.65 5.21
N GLU A 116 14.31 23.50 6.21
CA GLU A 116 15.42 24.40 6.48
C GLU A 116 16.70 23.58 6.62
N ALA A 117 17.78 24.04 6.00
CA ALA A 117 19.09 23.46 6.20
C ALA A 117 19.71 24.05 7.47
N ILE A 118 19.91 23.24 8.51
CA ILE A 118 20.63 23.67 9.73
C ILE A 118 22.13 23.48 9.49
N LEU A 119 22.87 24.58 9.52
CA LEU A 119 24.27 24.62 9.12
C LEU A 119 25.22 24.57 10.32
N MET A 120 26.22 23.68 10.25
CA MET A 120 27.34 23.61 11.19
C MET A 120 28.58 24.29 10.56
N GLY A 121 28.52 25.61 10.31
CA GLY A 121 29.64 26.38 9.74
C GLY A 121 29.21 27.61 8.94
N SER A 122 30.16 28.49 8.59
CA SER A 122 29.88 29.86 8.11
C SER A 122 29.60 30.03 6.61
N GLU A 123 29.78 29.01 5.75
CA GLU A 123 29.82 29.22 4.29
C GLU A 123 28.81 28.38 3.47
N THR A 124 27.69 27.95 4.05
CA THR A 124 26.87 26.87 3.45
C THR A 124 25.42 27.24 3.11
N GLU A 125 24.94 28.44 3.45
CA GLU A 125 23.60 28.94 3.08
C GLU A 125 23.38 29.02 1.55
N LEU A 126 24.46 29.23 0.78
CA LEU A 126 24.45 29.26 -0.68
C LEU A 126 24.38 27.86 -1.33
N LEU A 127 24.63 26.77 -0.59
CA LEU A 127 24.73 25.42 -1.17
C LEU A 127 23.38 24.72 -1.27
N TYR A 128 22.39 25.11 -0.47
CA TYR A 128 21.08 24.44 -0.38
C TYR A 128 19.93 25.45 -0.42
N PRO A 129 19.68 26.09 -1.57
CA PRO A 129 18.56 27.01 -1.71
C PRO A 129 17.22 26.29 -1.47
N THR A 130 16.20 27.02 -1.02
CA THR A 130 14.87 26.48 -0.73
C THR A 130 14.26 25.74 -1.93
N ASP A 131 14.46 26.24 -3.14
CA ASP A 131 14.00 25.59 -4.37
C ASP A 131 14.59 24.18 -4.53
N TYR A 132 15.86 23.99 -4.15
CA TYR A 132 16.50 22.68 -4.15
C TYR A 132 15.94 21.79 -3.03
N LEU A 133 15.78 22.33 -1.81
CA LEU A 133 15.20 21.59 -0.69
C LEU A 133 13.78 21.08 -1.00
N ASN A 134 12.98 21.87 -1.72
CA ASN A 134 11.63 21.52 -2.17
C ASN A 134 11.61 20.47 -3.31
N THR A 135 12.76 20.00 -3.78
CA THR A 135 12.82 18.85 -4.70
C THR A 135 13.18 17.54 -3.99
N ILE A 136 13.55 17.59 -2.71
CA ILE A 136 14.04 16.43 -1.99
C ILE A 136 12.87 15.56 -1.52
N THR A 137 12.71 14.40 -2.15
CA THR A 137 11.80 13.36 -1.69
C THR A 137 12.57 12.28 -0.94
N PHE A 138 12.21 12.04 0.32
CA PHE A 138 12.82 10.98 1.11
C PHE A 138 12.07 9.65 0.94
N LEU A 139 12.82 8.55 0.79
CA LEU A 139 12.24 7.21 0.80
C LEU A 139 11.55 6.96 2.15
N GLY A 140 10.29 6.56 2.10
CA GLY A 140 9.49 6.25 3.30
C GLY A 140 8.74 7.44 3.90
N PHE A 141 8.87 8.65 3.36
CA PHE A 141 8.01 9.78 3.71
C PHE A 141 6.86 9.90 2.71
N PRO A 142 5.64 10.25 3.17
CA PRO A 142 4.53 10.52 2.27
C PRO A 142 4.85 11.71 1.34
N PRO A 143 4.20 11.78 0.17
CA PRO A 143 4.25 12.96 -0.69
C PRO A 143 3.86 14.19 0.12
N HIS A 144 4.58 15.29 -0.09
CA HIS A 144 4.36 16.53 0.64
C HIS A 144 4.55 17.73 -0.28
N ASP A 145 3.69 18.72 -0.05
CA ASP A 145 3.76 20.01 -0.71
C ASP A 145 4.51 20.99 0.18
N TRP A 146 5.05 22.05 -0.40
CA TRP A 146 5.96 22.98 0.27
C TRP A 146 5.29 24.36 0.40
N SER A 147 5.57 25.05 1.51
CA SER A 147 5.11 26.43 1.75
C SER A 147 6.03 27.47 1.15
#